data_AF-A0AAD7DRN8-F1
#
_entry.id   AF-A0AAD7DRN8-F1
#
_cell.length_a   1.000
_cell.length_b   1.000
_cell.length_c   1.000
_cell.angle_alpha   90.00
_cell.angle_beta   90.00
_cell.angle_gamma   90.00
#
_symmetry.space_group_name_H-M   'P 1'
#
loop_
_entity.id
_entity.type
_entity.pdbx_description
1 polymer ?
#
loop_
_entity_poly.entity_id
_entity_poly.type
_entity_poly.pdbx_seq_one_letter_code
_entity_poly.pdbx_strand_id
1 'polypeptide(L)'
;MTSLFFLLLCLPSLALSSPPPAPRRPPGVLAQLWPQGLRWRRGPSPSAHLPRAPSAYFPPPQAGGAMLTKAPGTDLGEPLNVILAGTSDPAVLIDTDQNGGFRNYWLSVNFAAECLGQHQGDPQQADLGDGRGFVNESGLLRYDYLNQEIGTCEETVQGGNHFRYFMQDGAGANTSAVFLATSYELPIAEQHNIVVNGYNLGRDRLVGNITGTPVDTLAVTNASTFAGTTSNGGYTYATTISYVSGLLANSSAGVNHGDTVGIGGETAVDGLVAVLEVKITAAPKGANA
;
A
#
# COMPACT_ATOMS: atom_id res chain seq x y z
N MET A 1 59.17 -17.97 -13.81
CA MET A 1 59.08 -19.36 -13.33
C MET A 1 57.59 -19.61 -13.04
N THR A 2 56.80 -20.04 -14.03
CA THR A 2 56.42 -21.47 -14.27
C THR A 2 55.81 -22.06 -13.00
N SER A 3 54.51 -22.30 -12.85
CA SER A 3 53.61 -23.24 -13.56
C SER A 3 52.51 -23.59 -12.52
N LEU A 4 51.32 -24.14 -12.74
CA LEU A 4 50.58 -24.66 -13.87
C LEU A 4 49.11 -24.76 -13.40
N PHE A 5 48.19 -24.49 -14.32
CA PHE A 5 46.87 -25.10 -14.51
C PHE A 5 46.53 -26.37 -13.70
N PHE A 6 45.32 -26.39 -13.12
CA PHE A 6 44.49 -27.59 -13.04
C PHE A 6 43.01 -27.23 -13.21
N LEU A 7 42.50 -27.39 -14.43
CA LEU A 7 41.08 -27.55 -14.71
C LEU A 7 40.72 -29.01 -14.46
N LEU A 8 39.78 -29.30 -13.56
CA LEU A 8 39.07 -30.58 -13.55
C LEU A 8 37.63 -30.38 -14.03
N LEU A 9 37.38 -30.93 -15.22
CA LEU A 9 36.10 -31.19 -15.82
C LEU A 9 35.32 -32.23 -14.99
N CYS A 10 34.06 -31.96 -14.66
CA CYS A 10 33.12 -33.01 -14.29
C CYS A 10 31.67 -32.57 -14.57
N LEU A 11 31.12 -33.07 -15.68
CA LEU A 11 29.69 -33.18 -16.01
C LEU A 11 29.57 -34.38 -16.98
N PRO A 12 28.40 -35.01 -17.18
CA PRO A 12 27.24 -35.19 -16.31
C PRO A 12 26.80 -36.68 -16.23
N SER A 13 26.24 -37.12 -15.10
CA SER A 13 25.49 -38.40 -15.05
C SER A 13 24.00 -38.12 -15.17
N LEU A 14 23.47 -38.28 -16.38
CA LEU A 14 22.04 -38.39 -16.66
C LEU A 14 21.55 -39.76 -16.17
N ALA A 15 20.68 -39.77 -15.16
CA ALA A 15 19.85 -40.93 -14.83
C ALA A 15 18.39 -40.54 -15.02
N LEU A 16 17.79 -41.00 -16.14
CA LEU A 16 16.35 -41.01 -16.32
C LEU A 16 15.75 -42.13 -15.46
N SER A 17 14.80 -41.79 -14.58
CA SER A 17 13.87 -42.76 -14.00
C SER A 17 12.45 -42.40 -14.45
N SER A 18 11.84 -43.28 -15.23
CA SER A 18 10.45 -43.18 -15.65
C SER A 18 9.53 -43.74 -14.56
N PRO A 19 8.44 -43.05 -14.17
CA PRO A 19 7.44 -43.63 -13.28
C PRO A 19 6.56 -44.66 -14.03
N PRO A 20 6.07 -45.72 -13.35
CA PRO A 20 5.25 -46.76 -13.96
C PRO A 20 3.83 -46.27 -14.31
N PRO A 21 3.16 -46.91 -15.29
CA PRO A 21 1.83 -46.52 -15.75
C PRO A 21 0.73 -46.84 -14.73
N ALA A 22 -0.23 -45.93 -14.60
CA ALA A 22 -1.42 -46.08 -13.77
C ALA A 22 -2.40 -47.17 -14.32
N PRO A 23 -3.08 -47.93 -13.45
CA PRO A 23 -4.00 -48.99 -13.87
C PRO A 23 -5.31 -48.44 -14.45
N ARG A 24 -5.69 -48.97 -15.60
CA ARG A 24 -6.96 -48.74 -16.30
C ARG A 24 -8.13 -49.35 -15.51
N ARG A 25 -9.17 -48.56 -15.23
CA ARG A 25 -10.47 -49.05 -14.74
C ARG A 25 -11.40 -49.42 -15.91
N PRO A 26 -12.18 -50.51 -15.80
CA PRO A 26 -13.11 -50.93 -16.85
C PRO A 26 -14.42 -50.12 -16.84
N PRO A 27 -15.11 -50.00 -17.98
CA PRO A 27 -16.39 -49.29 -18.06
C PRO A 27 -17.53 -50.18 -17.53
N GLY A 28 -18.19 -49.71 -16.48
CA GLY A 28 -19.44 -50.26 -15.96
C GLY A 28 -20.63 -49.80 -16.79
N VAL A 29 -21.29 -50.77 -17.43
CA VAL A 29 -22.59 -50.66 -18.07
C VAL A 29 -23.66 -50.57 -16.99
N LEU A 30 -24.47 -49.52 -16.99
CA LEU A 30 -25.85 -49.55 -16.49
C LEU A 30 -26.67 -48.50 -17.24
N ALA A 31 -27.49 -48.99 -18.16
CA ALA A 31 -28.56 -48.25 -18.81
C ALA A 31 -29.71 -48.09 -17.81
N GLN A 32 -30.13 -46.86 -17.54
CA GLN A 32 -31.43 -46.57 -16.95
C GLN A 32 -32.12 -45.45 -17.74
N LEU A 33 -33.32 -45.80 -18.17
CA LEU A 33 -34.22 -45.07 -19.04
C LEU A 33 -34.89 -43.93 -18.26
N TRP A 34 -34.81 -42.70 -18.77
CA TRP A 34 -35.75 -41.64 -18.42
C TRP A 34 -36.20 -40.86 -19.67
N PRO A 35 -37.47 -40.44 -19.73
CA PRO A 35 -38.08 -39.88 -20.93
C PRO A 35 -37.59 -38.48 -21.26
N GLN A 36 -37.52 -38.23 -22.57
CA GLN A 36 -37.04 -37.01 -23.22
C GLN A 36 -37.95 -35.81 -22.89
N GLY A 37 -37.46 -34.90 -22.05
CA GLY A 37 -38.00 -33.55 -21.88
C GLY A 37 -37.04 -32.50 -22.45
N LEU A 38 -37.58 -31.55 -23.22
CA LEU A 38 -36.92 -30.48 -23.98
C LEU A 38 -35.57 -29.99 -23.38
N ARG A 39 -34.48 -30.26 -24.09
CA ARG A 39 -33.19 -29.60 -23.86
C ARG A 39 -33.14 -28.28 -24.61
N TRP A 40 -33.48 -27.19 -23.92
CA TRP A 40 -33.04 -25.86 -24.34
C TRP A 40 -31.50 -25.81 -24.31
N ARG A 41 -30.88 -25.72 -25.48
CA ARG A 41 -29.44 -25.42 -25.61
C ARG A 41 -29.22 -24.02 -25.02
N ARG A 42 -28.76 -23.95 -23.77
CA ARG A 42 -28.04 -22.77 -23.28
C ARG A 42 -26.71 -22.74 -24.03
N GLY A 43 -26.59 -21.83 -25.00
CA GLY A 43 -25.28 -21.42 -25.50
C GLY A 43 -24.44 -20.87 -24.34
N PRO A 44 -23.10 -20.89 -24.43
CA PRO A 44 -22.27 -20.21 -23.46
C PRO A 44 -22.63 -18.72 -23.51
N SER A 45 -23.24 -18.20 -22.45
CA SER A 45 -23.37 -16.77 -22.28
C SER A 45 -21.95 -16.20 -22.28
N PRO A 46 -21.60 -15.23 -23.14
CA PRO A 46 -20.40 -14.44 -22.92
C PRO A 46 -20.62 -13.78 -21.56
N SER A 47 -19.80 -14.13 -20.59
CA SER A 47 -19.77 -13.45 -19.30
C SER A 47 -19.31 -12.03 -19.62
N ALA A 48 -20.25 -11.13 -19.89
CA ALA A 48 -19.98 -9.71 -19.87
C ALA A 48 -19.39 -9.44 -18.49
N HIS A 49 -18.09 -9.13 -18.43
CA HIS A 49 -17.47 -8.51 -17.28
C HIS A 49 -18.20 -7.18 -17.10
N LEU A 50 -19.31 -7.20 -16.36
CA LEU A 50 -19.82 -6.00 -15.73
C LEU A 50 -18.66 -5.49 -14.87
N PRO A 51 -18.23 -4.22 -15.01
CA PRO A 51 -17.19 -3.69 -14.17
C PRO A 51 -17.61 -3.93 -12.71
N ARG A 52 -16.75 -4.62 -11.95
CA ARG A 52 -16.93 -4.76 -10.50
C ARG A 52 -17.01 -3.34 -9.95
N ALA A 53 -18.03 -3.05 -9.14
CA ALA A 53 -18.08 -1.78 -8.43
C ALA A 53 -16.73 -1.54 -7.72
N PRO A 54 -16.19 -0.31 -7.73
CA PRO A 54 -14.93 -0.03 -7.04
C PRO A 54 -15.06 -0.45 -5.58
N SER A 55 -14.08 -1.21 -5.10
CA SER A 55 -13.97 -1.54 -3.68
C SER A 55 -12.99 -0.56 -3.06
N ALA A 56 -13.24 -0.11 -1.82
CA ALA A 56 -12.37 0.84 -1.15
C ALA A 56 -10.95 0.31 -1.00
N TYR A 57 -10.80 -0.99 -0.68
CA TYR A 57 -9.53 -1.72 -0.65
C TYR A 57 -9.84 -3.20 -0.40
N PHE A 58 -8.89 -4.08 -0.67
CA PHE A 58 -8.92 -5.47 -0.24
C PHE A 58 -7.93 -5.65 0.93
N PRO A 59 -8.32 -6.22 2.08
CA PRO A 59 -7.41 -6.40 3.21
C PRO A 59 -6.25 -7.37 2.87
N PRO A 60 -4.97 -6.94 2.88
CA PRO A 60 -3.84 -7.80 2.55
C PRO A 60 -3.80 -9.14 3.31
N PRO A 61 -4.06 -9.19 4.64
CA PRO A 61 -4.03 -10.45 5.39
C PRO A 61 -5.03 -11.52 4.92
N GLN A 62 -6.09 -11.13 4.21
CA GLN A 62 -7.11 -12.08 3.73
C GLN A 62 -6.64 -12.91 2.52
N ALA A 63 -5.54 -12.51 1.87
CA ALA A 63 -4.99 -13.21 0.70
C ALA A 63 -3.46 -13.44 0.79
N GLY A 64 -2.92 -13.51 2.01
CA GLY A 64 -1.51 -13.85 2.25
C GLY A 64 -0.54 -12.66 2.26
N GLY A 65 -1.03 -11.44 2.08
CA GLY A 65 -0.27 -10.22 2.30
C GLY A 65 -0.26 -9.79 3.77
N ALA A 66 0.30 -8.61 4.04
CA ALA A 66 0.40 -8.07 5.40
C ALA A 66 0.12 -6.55 5.44
N MET A 67 -0.27 -6.05 6.61
CA MET A 67 -0.37 -4.61 6.89
C MET A 67 0.96 -4.00 7.38
N LEU A 68 2.07 -4.69 7.11
CA LEU A 68 3.43 -4.23 7.33
C LEU A 68 4.17 -4.30 6.01
N THR A 69 5.03 -3.33 5.75
CA THR A 69 6.05 -3.44 4.71
C THR A 69 7.13 -4.45 5.13
N LYS A 70 8.19 -4.56 4.33
CA LYS A 70 9.39 -5.33 4.64
C LYS A 70 10.61 -4.47 4.36
N ALA A 71 11.32 -4.12 5.43
CA ALA A 71 12.59 -3.41 5.34
C ALA A 71 13.71 -4.35 4.85
N PRO A 72 14.56 -3.92 3.90
CA PRO A 72 15.61 -4.75 3.34
C PRO A 72 16.52 -5.38 4.39
N GLY A 73 16.83 -6.66 4.23
CA GLY A 73 17.72 -7.39 5.14
C GLY A 73 17.14 -7.69 6.53
N THR A 74 15.85 -7.41 6.77
CA THR A 74 15.18 -7.67 8.05
C THR A 74 13.85 -8.40 7.85
N ASP A 75 13.27 -8.86 8.96
CA ASP A 75 11.88 -9.34 9.05
C ASP A 75 10.95 -8.28 9.68
N LEU A 76 11.42 -7.02 9.76
CA LEU A 76 10.65 -5.90 10.29
C LEU A 76 10.06 -5.06 9.16
N GLY A 77 9.00 -4.33 9.48
CA GLY A 77 8.26 -3.51 8.53
C GLY A 77 7.66 -2.28 9.17
N GLU A 78 7.42 -1.27 8.34
CA GLU A 78 6.61 -0.11 8.70
C GLU A 78 5.13 -0.43 8.52
N PRO A 79 4.26 0.12 9.38
CA PRO A 79 2.83 -0.13 9.31
C PRO A 79 2.19 0.59 8.12
N LEU A 80 1.43 -0.16 7.31
CA LEU A 80 0.54 0.41 6.29
C LEU A 80 -0.70 1.01 6.98
N ASN A 81 -0.52 2.13 7.66
CA ASN A 81 -1.49 2.74 8.58
C ASN A 81 -2.39 3.81 7.96
N VAL A 82 -2.26 4.07 6.66
CA VAL A 82 -3.15 4.94 5.88
C VAL A 82 -3.53 4.23 4.56
N ILE A 83 -4.79 4.36 4.13
CA ILE A 83 -5.28 3.84 2.85
C ILE A 83 -6.00 4.96 2.10
N LEU A 84 -5.56 5.31 0.90
CA LEU A 84 -6.38 6.04 -0.06
C LEU A 84 -7.29 5.05 -0.77
N ALA A 85 -8.59 5.18 -0.53
CA ALA A 85 -9.58 4.22 -0.99
C ALA A 85 -9.70 4.21 -2.52
N GLY A 86 -9.80 3.02 -3.11
CA GLY A 86 -10.07 2.79 -4.52
C GLY A 86 -11.45 3.29 -5.01
N THR A 87 -12.32 3.70 -4.08
CA THR A 87 -13.59 4.39 -4.36
C THR A 87 -13.44 5.91 -4.53
N SER A 88 -12.24 6.45 -4.30
CA SER A 88 -11.90 7.85 -4.61
C SER A 88 -12.01 8.11 -6.10
N ASP A 89 -12.01 9.39 -6.49
CA ASP A 89 -12.10 9.73 -7.91
C ASP A 89 -10.89 9.19 -8.69
N PRO A 90 -11.10 8.61 -9.90
CA PRO A 90 -10.04 7.89 -10.61
C PRO A 90 -8.77 8.70 -10.85
N ALA A 91 -8.90 10.01 -11.08
CA ALA A 91 -7.76 10.90 -11.25
C ALA A 91 -6.79 10.83 -10.06
N VAL A 92 -7.30 10.88 -8.82
CA VAL A 92 -6.50 10.88 -7.58
C VAL A 92 -5.78 9.54 -7.37
N LEU A 93 -6.19 8.48 -8.05
CA LEU A 93 -5.56 7.15 -7.98
C LEU A 93 -4.47 6.95 -9.04
N ILE A 94 -4.22 7.95 -9.90
CA ILE A 94 -3.14 7.91 -10.89
C ILE A 94 -1.92 8.62 -10.30
N ASP A 95 -0.79 7.93 -10.28
CA ASP A 95 0.48 8.46 -9.75
C ASP A 95 1.08 9.54 -10.67
N THR A 96 0.57 10.76 -10.55
CA THR A 96 0.98 11.95 -11.32
C THR A 96 0.66 13.24 -10.55
N ASP A 97 1.40 14.29 -10.83
CA ASP A 97 1.15 15.66 -10.34
C ASP A 97 0.24 16.48 -11.28
N GLN A 98 -0.15 15.90 -12.41
CA GLN A 98 -1.02 16.51 -13.41
C GLN A 98 -2.47 16.09 -13.20
N ASN A 99 -3.40 16.83 -13.80
CA ASN A 99 -4.82 16.45 -13.90
C ASN A 99 -5.51 16.09 -12.58
N GLY A 100 -5.08 16.69 -11.46
CA GLY A 100 -5.63 16.37 -10.14
C GLY A 100 -5.18 15.01 -9.58
N GLY A 101 -4.05 14.49 -10.08
CA GLY A 101 -3.53 13.17 -9.74
C GLY A 101 -3.09 12.99 -8.29
N PHE A 102 -2.70 11.76 -7.95
CA PHE A 102 -2.25 11.36 -6.61
C PHE A 102 -1.23 12.35 -6.01
N ARG A 103 -0.16 12.67 -6.75
CA ARG A 103 0.88 13.59 -6.27
C ARG A 103 0.35 15.03 -6.18
N ASN A 104 -0.59 15.42 -7.04
CA ASN A 104 -1.21 16.75 -6.96
C ASN A 104 -2.06 16.92 -5.69
N TYR A 105 -2.78 15.87 -5.29
CA TYR A 105 -3.51 15.82 -4.02
C TYR A 105 -2.56 15.90 -2.82
N TRP A 106 -1.45 15.17 -2.82
CA TRP A 106 -0.51 15.24 -1.71
C TRP A 106 0.16 16.62 -1.58
N LEU A 107 0.40 17.29 -2.70
CA LEU A 107 0.85 18.69 -2.72
C LEU A 107 -0.17 19.65 -2.08
N SER A 108 -1.48 19.34 -2.09
CA SER A 108 -2.50 20.17 -1.42
C SER A 108 -2.55 19.98 0.09
N VAL A 109 -1.89 18.95 0.61
CA VAL A 109 -1.79 18.66 2.05
C VAL A 109 -0.35 18.77 2.56
N ASN A 110 0.49 19.49 1.80
CA ASN A 110 1.88 19.83 2.13
C ASN A 110 2.82 18.62 2.14
N PHE A 111 2.64 17.70 1.19
CA PHE A 111 3.56 16.59 0.93
C PHE A 111 4.07 16.66 -0.50
N ALA A 112 5.38 16.57 -0.68
CA ALA A 112 6.03 16.60 -1.99
C ALA A 112 7.06 15.48 -2.13
N ALA A 113 7.55 15.28 -3.35
CA ALA A 113 8.60 14.31 -3.64
C ALA A 113 9.91 14.70 -2.93
N GLU A 114 10.76 13.70 -2.70
CA GLU A 114 12.04 13.89 -2.02
C GLU A 114 12.93 14.94 -2.71
N CYS A 115 13.55 15.78 -1.87
CA CYS A 115 14.40 16.86 -2.34
C CYS A 115 15.59 16.34 -3.14
N LEU A 116 15.65 16.70 -4.43
CA LEU A 116 16.77 16.38 -5.34
C LEU A 116 17.14 14.88 -5.36
N GLY A 117 16.16 14.00 -5.07
CA GLY A 117 16.39 12.55 -4.96
C GLY A 117 17.26 12.12 -3.77
N GLN A 118 17.42 12.97 -2.75
CA GLN A 118 18.03 12.58 -1.48
C GLN A 118 17.10 11.61 -0.76
N HIS A 119 17.49 10.34 -0.75
CA HIS A 119 16.80 9.26 -0.04
C HIS A 119 17.75 8.71 1.03
N GLN A 120 17.35 8.80 2.30
CA GLN A 120 17.98 8.01 3.37
C GLN A 120 17.07 6.83 3.72
N GLY A 121 17.67 5.64 3.83
CA GLY A 121 16.98 4.36 3.93
C GLY A 121 17.00 3.60 2.61
N ASP A 122 16.78 2.29 2.67
CA ASP A 122 16.62 1.47 1.46
C ASP A 122 15.13 1.36 1.10
N PRO A 123 14.77 1.30 -0.19
CA PRO A 123 13.40 1.06 -0.63
C PRO A 123 12.80 -0.17 0.02
N GLN A 124 11.58 -0.06 0.54
CA GLN A 124 10.89 -1.18 1.18
C GLN A 124 9.97 -1.90 0.21
N GLN A 125 9.58 -3.12 0.57
CA GLN A 125 8.63 -3.92 -0.19
C GLN A 125 7.33 -4.13 0.60
N ALA A 126 6.23 -4.41 -0.09
CA ALA A 126 4.99 -4.82 0.56
C ALA A 126 4.27 -5.90 -0.26
N ASP A 127 3.64 -6.86 0.42
CA ASP A 127 2.69 -7.78 -0.18
C ASP A 127 1.28 -7.34 0.20
N LEU A 128 0.54 -6.78 -0.77
CA LEU A 128 -0.79 -6.24 -0.55
C LEU A 128 -1.90 -7.29 -0.69
N GLY A 129 -1.56 -8.58 -0.79
CA GLY A 129 -2.53 -9.66 -0.99
C GLY A 129 -3.26 -9.57 -2.34
N ASP A 130 -2.67 -8.90 -3.33
CA ASP A 130 -3.26 -8.67 -4.65
C ASP A 130 -2.74 -9.64 -5.73
N GLY A 131 -2.02 -10.68 -5.30
CA GLY A 131 -1.48 -11.73 -6.18
C GLY A 131 -0.15 -11.40 -6.84
N ARG A 132 0.49 -10.26 -6.52
CA ARG A 132 1.84 -9.93 -7.00
C ARG A 132 2.95 -10.36 -6.03
N GLY A 133 2.62 -10.74 -4.80
CA GLY A 133 3.60 -10.97 -3.74
C GLY A 133 4.22 -9.65 -3.28
N PHE A 134 5.46 -9.70 -2.78
CA PHE A 134 6.22 -8.49 -2.43
C PHE A 134 6.54 -7.65 -3.67
N VAL A 135 6.04 -6.42 -3.69
CA VAL A 135 6.38 -5.40 -4.68
C VAL A 135 7.17 -4.27 -4.02
N ASN A 136 8.04 -3.62 -4.79
CA ASN A 136 8.75 -2.43 -4.32
C ASN A 136 7.78 -1.27 -4.10
N GLU A 137 8.15 -0.35 -3.21
CA GLU A 137 7.47 0.93 -3.08
C GLU A 137 7.37 1.66 -4.42
N SER A 138 6.25 2.34 -4.64
CA SER A 138 6.03 3.19 -5.82
C SER A 138 6.75 4.53 -5.69
N GLY A 139 6.93 4.99 -4.45
CA GLY A 139 7.77 6.12 -4.10
C GLY A 139 7.60 6.50 -2.63
N LEU A 140 8.21 7.64 -2.27
CA LEU A 140 8.18 8.24 -0.94
C LEU A 140 7.86 9.73 -1.07
N LEU A 141 6.90 10.23 -0.29
CA LEU A 141 6.59 11.66 -0.16
C LEU A 141 6.87 12.15 1.26
N ARG A 142 7.43 13.37 1.37
CA ARG A 142 7.83 14.01 2.64
C ARG A 142 7.04 15.29 2.85
N TYR A 143 6.83 15.66 4.11
CA TYR A 143 6.24 16.95 4.46
C TYR A 143 7.08 18.08 3.87
N ASP A 144 6.45 19.00 3.16
CA ASP A 144 7.12 20.03 2.40
C ASP A 144 7.23 21.36 3.16
N TYR A 145 6.90 21.41 4.46
CA TYR A 145 6.99 22.64 5.27
C TYR A 145 6.28 23.86 4.65
N LEU A 146 5.16 23.63 3.95
CA LEU A 146 4.40 24.65 3.23
C LEU A 146 5.18 25.27 2.05
N ASN A 147 6.21 24.57 1.57
CA ASN A 147 7.08 24.98 0.48
C ASN A 147 7.39 23.79 -0.44
N GLN A 148 6.56 23.65 -1.47
CA GLN A 148 6.65 22.56 -2.45
C GLN A 148 7.98 22.49 -3.22
N GLU A 149 8.75 23.58 -3.31
CA GLU A 149 9.99 23.63 -4.08
C GLU A 149 11.21 23.13 -3.30
N ILE A 150 11.29 23.49 -2.01
CA ILE A 150 12.51 23.25 -1.20
C ILE A 150 12.24 22.68 0.19
N GLY A 151 10.99 22.65 0.65
CA GLY A 151 10.72 22.30 2.04
C GLY A 151 10.87 20.81 2.35
N THR A 152 10.88 19.92 1.36
CA THR A 152 11.33 18.53 1.60
C THR A 152 12.84 18.43 1.85
N CYS A 153 13.63 19.44 1.44
CA CYS A 153 15.03 19.57 1.85
C CYS A 153 15.13 20.01 3.32
N GLU A 154 14.21 20.87 3.76
CA GLU A 154 14.10 21.27 5.16
C GLU A 154 13.69 20.09 6.04
N GLU A 155 12.76 19.26 5.58
CA GLU A 155 12.40 18.00 6.23
C GLU A 155 13.61 17.09 6.40
N THR A 156 14.44 16.93 5.36
CA THR A 156 15.67 16.14 5.47
C THR A 156 16.51 16.64 6.66
N VAL A 157 16.61 17.95 6.87
CA VAL A 157 17.42 18.51 7.97
C VAL A 157 16.72 18.39 9.32
N GLN A 158 15.41 18.61 9.41
CA GLN A 158 14.67 18.77 10.66
C GLN A 158 13.90 17.52 11.11
N GLY A 159 13.70 16.55 10.23
CA GLY A 159 12.81 15.42 10.44
C GLY A 159 11.35 15.84 10.36
N GLY A 160 10.50 14.99 9.82
CA GLY A 160 9.11 15.34 9.63
C GLY A 160 8.23 14.15 9.33
N ASN A 161 7.02 14.47 8.91
CA ASN A 161 6.06 13.47 8.48
C ASN A 161 6.47 13.01 7.07
N HIS A 162 6.52 11.69 6.84
CA HIS A 162 6.70 11.15 5.51
C HIS A 162 5.85 9.89 5.34
N PHE A 163 5.71 9.42 4.10
CA PHE A 163 5.19 8.11 3.83
C PHE A 163 5.77 7.47 2.57
N ARG A 164 5.89 6.14 2.61
CA ARG A 164 6.07 5.28 1.43
C ARG A 164 4.70 4.82 0.94
N TYR A 165 4.53 4.60 -0.35
CA TYR A 165 3.22 4.16 -0.88
C TYR A 165 3.31 3.01 -1.88
N PHE A 166 2.23 2.21 -1.90
CA PHE A 166 2.10 0.97 -2.68
C PHE A 166 0.70 0.88 -3.29
N MET A 167 0.62 0.60 -4.59
CA MET A 167 -0.65 0.50 -5.33
C MET A 167 -1.22 -0.91 -5.25
N GLN A 168 -2.50 -1.08 -4.93
CA GLN A 168 -3.20 -2.37 -4.95
C GLN A 168 -3.90 -2.61 -6.31
N ASP A 169 -3.10 -2.99 -7.30
CA ASP A 169 -3.49 -3.13 -8.71
C ASP A 169 -3.28 -4.55 -9.28
N GLY A 170 -2.84 -5.50 -8.45
CA GLY A 170 -2.63 -6.89 -8.85
C GLY A 170 -3.92 -7.62 -9.23
N ALA A 171 -3.81 -8.62 -10.11
CA ALA A 171 -4.96 -9.36 -10.65
C ALA A 171 -5.77 -10.13 -9.59
N GLY A 172 -5.18 -10.44 -8.44
CA GLY A 172 -5.87 -11.09 -7.31
C GLY A 172 -6.79 -10.15 -6.55
N ALA A 173 -6.50 -8.85 -6.52
CA ALA A 173 -7.31 -7.87 -5.82
C ALA A 173 -7.14 -6.43 -6.36
N ASN A 174 -7.39 -6.19 -7.65
CA ASN A 174 -7.30 -4.84 -8.20
C ASN A 174 -8.44 -3.96 -7.68
N THR A 175 -8.14 -3.12 -6.71
CA THR A 175 -9.04 -2.08 -6.17
C THR A 175 -8.60 -0.69 -6.56
N SER A 176 -7.36 -0.54 -7.06
CA SER A 176 -6.69 0.76 -7.27
C SER A 176 -6.48 1.57 -5.98
N ALA A 177 -6.72 0.98 -4.81
CA ALA A 177 -6.41 1.61 -3.53
C ALA A 177 -4.90 1.79 -3.37
N VAL A 178 -4.50 2.84 -2.64
CA VAL A 178 -3.09 3.09 -2.32
C VAL A 178 -2.87 2.90 -0.84
N PHE A 179 -1.93 2.04 -0.47
CA PHE A 179 -1.54 1.78 0.91
C PHE A 179 -0.30 2.59 1.24
N LEU A 180 -0.34 3.30 2.36
CA LEU A 180 0.69 4.23 2.79
C LEU A 180 1.28 3.77 4.12
N ALA A 181 2.61 3.67 4.16
CA ALA A 181 3.37 3.52 5.39
C ALA A 181 3.76 4.90 5.91
N THR A 182 2.91 5.48 6.77
CA THR A 182 3.07 6.86 7.24
C THR A 182 3.72 6.91 8.60
N SER A 183 4.73 7.76 8.76
CA SER A 183 5.43 7.93 10.03
C SER A 183 5.96 9.35 10.21
N TYR A 184 6.51 9.62 11.39
CA TYR A 184 7.16 10.88 11.72
C TYR A 184 8.60 10.60 12.16
N GLU A 185 9.56 11.22 11.50
CA GLU A 185 11.00 11.02 11.69
C GLU A 185 11.64 12.14 12.51
N LEU A 186 12.75 11.81 13.16
CA LEU A 186 13.70 12.73 13.77
C LEU A 186 14.57 13.39 12.68
N PRO A 187 15.32 14.47 12.99
CA PRO A 187 16.31 15.07 12.10
C PRO A 187 17.33 14.08 11.51
N ILE A 188 17.95 14.42 10.37
CA ILE A 188 19.09 13.65 9.80
C ILE A 188 20.28 13.53 10.76
N ALA A 189 20.45 14.49 11.67
CA ALA A 189 21.45 14.43 12.74
C ALA A 189 21.24 13.22 13.68
N GLU A 190 20.01 12.72 13.74
CA GLU A 190 19.58 11.52 14.46
C GLU A 190 19.24 10.37 13.50
N GLN A 191 19.76 10.44 12.26
CA GLN A 191 19.65 9.42 11.21
C GLN A 191 18.22 9.14 10.77
N HIS A 192 17.32 10.11 10.84
CA HIS A 192 15.90 9.93 10.49
C HIS A 192 15.22 8.79 11.25
N ASN A 193 15.66 8.50 12.48
CA ASN A 193 14.98 7.53 13.34
C ASN A 193 13.52 7.95 13.59
N ILE A 194 12.64 6.98 13.81
CA ILE A 194 11.24 7.26 14.13
C ILE A 194 11.13 7.93 15.51
N VAL A 195 10.37 9.02 15.60
CA VAL A 195 10.09 9.66 16.90
C VAL A 195 9.28 8.71 17.79
N VAL A 196 9.31 8.94 19.08
CA VAL A 196 8.43 8.24 20.01
C VAL A 196 6.95 8.45 19.61
N ASN A 197 6.18 7.37 19.49
CA ASN A 197 4.83 7.29 18.93
C ASN A 197 4.72 7.75 17.45
N GLY A 198 5.83 7.72 16.71
CA GLY A 198 5.95 8.33 15.38
C GLY A 198 5.04 7.75 14.31
N TYR A 199 4.66 6.48 14.40
CA TYR A 199 3.70 5.88 13.46
C TYR A 199 2.29 6.42 13.64
N ASN A 200 1.77 6.47 14.87
CA ASN A 200 0.44 7.00 15.14
C ASN A 200 0.43 8.53 14.93
N LEU A 201 1.46 9.23 15.42
CA LEU A 201 1.62 10.68 15.20
C LEU A 201 1.72 11.05 13.72
N GLY A 202 2.48 10.29 12.93
CA GLY A 202 2.62 10.54 11.50
C GLY A 202 1.29 10.41 10.76
N ARG A 203 0.52 9.34 11.04
CA ARG A 203 -0.83 9.16 10.49
C ARG A 203 -1.76 10.30 10.87
N ASP A 204 -1.79 10.67 12.15
CA ASP A 204 -2.77 11.62 12.66
C ASP A 204 -2.42 13.08 12.31
N ARG A 205 -1.12 13.40 12.16
CA ARG A 205 -0.68 14.69 11.61
C ARG A 205 -1.06 14.84 10.14
N LEU A 206 -0.92 13.78 9.34
CA LEU A 206 -1.43 13.77 7.96
C LEU A 206 -2.93 14.05 7.92
N VAL A 207 -3.73 13.41 8.79
CA VAL A 207 -5.17 13.71 8.91
C VAL A 207 -5.41 15.15 9.38
N GLY A 208 -4.57 15.67 10.28
CA GLY A 208 -4.61 17.06 10.71
C GLY A 208 -4.36 18.05 9.56
N ASN A 209 -3.41 17.76 8.68
CA ASN A 209 -3.13 18.57 7.49
C ASN A 209 -4.33 18.60 6.53
N ILE A 210 -5.02 17.47 6.34
CA ILE A 210 -6.22 17.40 5.49
C ILE A 210 -7.38 18.21 6.07
N THR A 211 -7.58 18.13 7.38
CA THR A 211 -8.73 18.73 8.07
C THR A 211 -8.49 20.19 8.48
N GLY A 212 -7.23 20.64 8.46
CA GLY A 212 -6.81 21.93 8.98
C GLY A 212 -6.89 22.05 10.51
N THR A 213 -7.09 20.93 11.23
CA THR A 213 -7.22 20.91 12.68
C THR A 213 -6.34 19.82 13.29
N PRO A 214 -5.57 20.09 14.36
CA PRO A 214 -4.79 19.05 15.03
C PRO A 214 -5.66 17.89 15.51
N VAL A 215 -5.17 16.67 15.29
CA VAL A 215 -5.79 15.44 15.80
C VAL A 215 -5.11 15.05 17.11
N ASP A 216 -5.90 14.84 18.17
CA ASP A 216 -5.39 14.27 19.42
C ASP A 216 -5.22 12.75 19.24
N THR A 217 -3.99 12.33 18.94
CA THR A 217 -3.63 10.92 18.68
C THR A 217 -4.11 9.96 19.76
N LEU A 218 -4.12 10.36 21.03
CA LEU A 218 -4.53 9.46 22.12
C LEU A 218 -6.06 9.33 22.25
N ALA A 219 -6.82 10.23 21.62
CA ALA A 219 -8.28 10.24 21.66
C ALA A 219 -8.92 9.57 20.44
N VAL A 220 -8.14 9.21 19.41
CA VAL A 220 -8.68 8.59 18.20
C VAL A 220 -9.13 7.16 18.47
N THR A 221 -10.26 6.77 17.89
CA THR A 221 -10.83 5.41 17.98
C THR A 221 -11.22 4.90 16.60
N ASN A 222 -11.61 3.64 16.49
CA ASN A 222 -12.18 3.07 15.26
C ASN A 222 -13.61 3.59 14.92
N ALA A 223 -14.14 4.55 15.68
CA ALA A 223 -15.35 5.29 15.35
C ALA A 223 -15.06 6.74 14.93
N SER A 224 -13.79 7.18 15.02
CA SER A 224 -13.40 8.52 14.66
C SER A 224 -13.52 8.74 13.15
N THR A 225 -14.16 9.85 12.79
CA THR A 225 -14.28 10.30 11.41
C THR A 225 -13.90 11.76 11.31
N PHE A 226 -13.33 12.14 10.18
CA PHE A 226 -12.93 13.51 9.89
C PHE A 226 -13.28 13.87 8.45
N ALA A 227 -13.32 15.16 8.15
CA ALA A 227 -13.46 15.64 6.79
C ALA A 227 -12.70 16.95 6.61
N GLY A 228 -12.21 17.17 5.40
CA GLY A 228 -11.42 18.35 5.05
C GLY A 228 -11.55 18.72 3.59
N THR A 229 -11.13 19.93 3.27
CA THR A 229 -11.02 20.41 1.89
C THR A 229 -9.69 21.10 1.69
N THR A 230 -8.94 20.66 0.68
CA THR A 230 -7.64 21.23 0.32
C THR A 230 -7.61 21.58 -1.16
N SER A 231 -6.61 22.34 -1.60
CA SER A 231 -6.48 22.73 -3.00
C SER A 231 -5.04 22.89 -3.43
N ASN A 232 -4.74 22.51 -4.66
CA ASN A 232 -3.44 22.72 -5.30
C ASN A 232 -3.62 22.79 -6.82
N GLY A 233 -2.83 23.63 -7.50
CA GLY A 233 -2.85 23.72 -8.97
C GLY A 233 -4.23 24.03 -9.59
N GLY A 234 -5.13 24.69 -8.83
CA GLY A 234 -6.50 24.98 -9.26
C GLY A 234 -7.49 23.82 -9.15
N TYR A 235 -7.07 22.68 -8.58
CA TYR A 235 -7.94 21.58 -8.15
C TYR A 235 -8.34 21.77 -6.70
N THR A 236 -9.57 21.37 -6.36
CA THR A 236 -10.07 21.30 -4.98
C THR A 236 -10.50 19.88 -4.67
N TYR A 237 -10.01 19.37 -3.54
CA TYR A 237 -10.24 18.01 -3.07
C TYR A 237 -11.04 18.04 -1.79
N ALA A 238 -12.20 17.37 -1.78
CA ALA A 238 -12.91 17.03 -0.55
C ALA A 238 -12.46 15.64 -0.10
N THR A 239 -12.03 15.51 1.15
CA THR A 239 -11.62 14.22 1.73
C THR A 239 -12.49 13.88 2.92
N THR A 240 -12.99 12.66 2.97
CA THR A 240 -13.57 12.06 4.17
C THR A 240 -12.64 10.97 4.70
N ILE A 241 -12.40 10.96 6.01
CA ILE A 241 -11.51 10.02 6.69
C ILE A 241 -12.32 9.20 7.69
N SER A 242 -12.13 7.88 7.67
CA SER A 242 -12.67 6.96 8.69
C SER A 242 -11.55 6.13 9.26
N TYR A 243 -11.45 6.08 10.59
CA TYR A 243 -10.51 5.19 11.27
C TYR A 243 -11.13 3.81 11.41
N VAL A 244 -10.39 2.77 11.04
CA VAL A 244 -10.81 1.37 11.16
C VAL A 244 -9.81 0.58 11.99
N SER A 245 -10.28 -0.48 12.64
CA SER A 245 -9.43 -1.45 13.33
C SER A 245 -9.56 -2.83 12.69
N GLY A 246 -8.69 -3.76 13.08
CA GLY A 246 -8.74 -5.16 12.62
C GLY A 246 -7.99 -5.43 11.30
N LEU A 247 -7.41 -4.39 10.67
CA LEU A 247 -6.47 -4.55 9.58
C LEU A 247 -5.03 -4.70 10.10
N LEU A 248 -4.61 -3.75 10.93
CA LEU A 248 -3.31 -3.71 11.58
C LEU A 248 -3.45 -4.19 13.03
N ALA A 249 -2.51 -4.99 13.50
CA ALA A 249 -2.49 -5.41 14.89
C ALA A 249 -2.06 -4.24 15.79
N ASN A 250 -2.71 -4.07 16.94
CA ASN A 250 -2.21 -3.21 18.01
C ASN A 250 -1.03 -3.94 18.69
N SER A 251 0.19 -3.70 18.21
CA SER A 251 1.39 -4.44 18.62
C SER A 251 2.68 -3.73 18.24
N SER A 252 3.79 -4.06 18.89
CA SER A 252 5.14 -3.77 18.39
C SER A 252 5.74 -4.92 17.57
N ALA A 253 5.09 -6.08 17.53
CA ALA A 253 5.63 -7.27 16.87
C ALA A 253 5.77 -7.08 15.35
N GLY A 254 6.99 -7.28 14.83
CA GLY A 254 7.30 -7.09 13.42
C GLY A 254 7.38 -5.63 12.97
N VAL A 255 7.10 -4.68 13.87
CA VAL A 255 7.18 -3.24 13.56
C VAL A 255 8.63 -2.79 13.63
N ASN A 256 9.10 -2.12 12.58
CA ASN A 256 10.42 -1.51 12.59
C ASN A 256 10.49 -0.45 13.71
N HIS A 257 11.60 -0.37 14.44
CA HIS A 257 11.71 0.45 15.67
C HIS A 257 10.69 0.11 16.78
N GLY A 258 10.05 -1.07 16.74
CA GLY A 258 8.91 -1.42 17.61
C GLY A 258 9.17 -1.33 19.12
N ASP A 259 10.42 -1.56 19.54
CA ASP A 259 10.81 -1.52 20.96
C ASP A 259 11.20 -0.12 21.44
N THR A 260 11.50 0.81 20.53
CA THR A 260 12.01 2.15 20.86
C THR A 260 10.96 3.24 20.74
N VAL A 261 9.90 3.02 19.95
CA VAL A 261 8.89 4.06 19.66
C VAL A 261 7.61 3.93 20.49
N GLY A 262 7.43 2.84 21.23
CA GLY A 262 6.32 2.72 22.20
C GLY A 262 6.46 3.72 23.36
N ILE A 263 5.33 4.19 23.91
CA ILE A 263 5.30 5.11 25.07
C ILE A 263 4.75 4.37 26.29
N GLY A 264 5.45 4.42 27.44
CA GLY A 264 4.82 4.11 28.73
C GLY A 264 4.25 2.69 28.87
N GLY A 265 4.76 1.72 28.10
CA GLY A 265 4.23 0.36 28.03
C GLY A 265 3.24 0.11 26.88
N GLU A 266 2.89 1.16 26.13
CA GLU A 266 2.10 1.07 24.90
C GLU A 266 2.96 0.54 23.73
N THR A 267 2.26 -0.06 22.78
CA THR A 267 2.81 -0.63 21.55
C THR A 267 3.23 0.46 20.56
N ALA A 268 4.06 0.09 19.58
CA ALA A 268 4.51 1.00 18.53
C ALA A 268 3.38 1.51 17.62
N VAL A 269 2.31 0.74 17.48
CA VAL A 269 1.10 1.10 16.73
C VAL A 269 -0.16 0.72 17.51
N ASP A 270 -1.17 1.58 17.44
CA ASP A 270 -2.46 1.40 18.11
C ASP A 270 -3.42 0.43 17.37
N GLY A 271 -3.02 -0.09 16.21
CA GLY A 271 -3.82 -0.97 15.36
C GLY A 271 -4.91 -0.27 14.54
N LEU A 272 -4.94 1.07 14.54
CA LEU A 272 -5.87 1.86 13.73
C LEU A 272 -5.26 2.20 12.37
N VAL A 273 -6.11 2.18 11.35
CA VAL A 273 -5.79 2.57 9.97
C VAL A 273 -6.73 3.70 9.55
N ALA A 274 -6.19 4.80 9.03
CA ALA A 274 -7.01 5.88 8.48
C ALA A 274 -7.34 5.59 7.01
N VAL A 275 -8.62 5.45 6.69
CA VAL A 275 -9.10 5.24 5.31
C VAL A 275 -9.62 6.57 4.77
N LEU A 276 -9.03 7.05 3.69
CA LEU A 276 -9.32 8.32 3.03
C LEU A 276 -10.13 8.05 1.77
N GLU A 277 -11.26 8.74 1.61
CA GLU A 277 -11.99 8.82 0.35
C GLU A 277 -11.92 10.26 -0.17
N VAL A 278 -11.40 10.43 -1.39
CA VAL A 278 -11.10 11.74 -1.98
C VAL A 278 -11.96 11.98 -3.22
N LYS A 279 -12.59 13.15 -3.26
CA LYS A 279 -13.41 13.63 -4.38
C LYS A 279 -12.89 14.97 -4.89
N ILE A 280 -12.76 15.11 -6.21
CA ILE A 280 -12.41 16.36 -6.86
C ILE A 280 -13.70 17.18 -7.01
N THR A 281 -13.81 18.28 -6.26
CA THR A 281 -15.00 19.13 -6.24
C THR A 281 -14.85 20.39 -7.10
N ALA A 282 -13.63 20.73 -7.49
CA ALA A 282 -13.33 21.75 -8.48
C ALA A 282 -12.07 21.39 -9.27
N ALA A 283 -12.02 21.80 -10.54
CA ALA A 283 -10.88 21.63 -11.43
C ALA A 283 -10.69 22.86 -12.33
N PRO A 284 -9.47 23.11 -12.85
CA PRO A 284 -9.21 24.18 -13.82
C PRO A 284 -10.09 24.03 -15.07
N LYS A 285 -10.47 25.15 -15.68
CA LYS A 285 -11.24 25.14 -16.93
C LYS A 285 -10.48 24.38 -18.02
N GLY A 286 -11.12 23.37 -18.60
CA GLY A 286 -10.55 22.54 -19.67
C GLY A 286 -9.81 21.30 -19.18
N ALA A 287 -9.75 21.04 -17.87
CA ALA A 287 -9.35 19.75 -17.35
C ALA A 287 -10.40 18.68 -17.66
N ASN A 288 -9.97 17.51 -18.11
CA ASN A 288 -10.84 16.33 -18.13
C ASN A 288 -10.86 15.78 -16.70
N ALA A 289 -12.03 15.80 -16.07
CA ALA A 289 -12.28 15.13 -14.79
C ALA A 289 -12.48 13.63 -15.00
#